data_AF-A0A535BMT0-F1
#
_entry.id   AF-A0A535BMT0-F1
#
_cell.length_a   1.000
_cell.length_b   1.000
_cell.length_c   1.000
_cell.angle_alpha   90.00
_cell.angle_beta   90.00
_cell.angle_gamma   90.00
#
_symmetry.space_group_name_H-M   'P 1'
#
loop_
_entity.id
_entity.type
_entity.pdbx_description
1 polymer ?
#
loop_
_entity_poly.entity_id
_entity_poly.type
_entity_poly.pdbx_seq_one_letter_code
_entity_poly.pdbx_strand_id
1 'polypeptide(L)' 'NGHWFRGTQESHQGWIRAGGVQRDVAFEHANHDLEGEIDVAYRTKYRRYAGKILNSVLTPEARSTTIKLVPRSTGP' A
#
# COMPACT_ATOMS: atom_id res chain seq x y z
N ASN A 1 -2.90 2.68 17.73
CA ASN A 1 -1.78 2.69 16.75
C ASN A 1 -2.22 2.15 15.40
N GLY A 2 -2.93 2.98 14.63
CA GLY A 2 -3.38 2.73 13.25
C GLY A 2 -3.89 4.02 12.60
N HIS A 3 -3.49 5.18 13.16
CA HIS A 3 -4.03 6.48 12.81
C HIS A 3 -3.74 6.86 11.36
N TRP A 4 -2.60 6.42 10.82
CA TRP A 4 -2.29 6.62 9.41
C TRP A 4 -3.28 5.87 8.51
N PHE A 5 -3.58 4.60 8.80
CA PHE A 5 -4.48 3.77 7.98
C PHE A 5 -5.90 4.31 8.04
N ARG A 6 -6.40 4.61 9.24
CA ARG A 6 -7.69 5.28 9.40
C ARG A 6 -7.72 6.63 8.68
N GLY A 7 -6.65 7.43 8.79
CA GLY A 7 -6.53 8.71 8.09
C GLY A 7 -6.60 8.56 6.56
N THR A 8 -6.00 7.52 5.99
CA THR A 8 -6.13 7.22 4.55
C THR A 8 -7.55 6.83 4.16
N GLN A 9 -8.27 6.10 5.01
CA GLN A 9 -9.67 5.73 4.80
C GLN A 9 -10.63 6.91 4.95
N GLU A 10 -10.35 7.85 5.86
CA GLU A 10 -11.21 9.02 6.09
C GLU A 10 -10.98 10.12 5.05
N SER A 11 -9.73 10.37 4.68
CA SER A 11 -9.37 11.49 3.80
C SER A 11 -9.50 11.12 2.31
N HIS A 12 -9.31 9.84 1.95
CA HIS A 12 -9.25 9.32 0.58
C HIS A 12 -8.21 9.98 -0.35
N GLN A 13 -7.45 10.96 0.15
CA GLN A 13 -6.41 11.68 -0.55
C GLN A 13 -5.30 12.07 0.41
N GLY A 14 -4.10 12.25 -0.13
CA GLY A 14 -2.96 12.66 0.65
C GLY A 14 -1.75 12.98 -0.22
N TRP A 15 -0.62 13.18 0.46
CA TRP A 15 0.64 13.54 -0.16
C TRP A 15 1.70 12.52 0.24
N ILE A 16 2.48 12.06 -0.74
CA ILE A 16 3.57 11.10 -0.49
C ILE A 16 4.92 11.67 -0.90
N ARG A 17 5.95 11.24 -0.18
CA ARG A 17 7.35 11.47 -0.53
C ARG A 17 8.16 10.19 -0.39
N ALA A 18 8.74 9.70 -1.48
CA ALA A 18 9.55 8.48 -1.50
C ALA A 18 10.57 8.51 -2.64
N GLY A 19 11.83 8.16 -2.37
CA GLY A 19 12.85 8.02 -3.42
C GLY A 19 13.05 9.25 -4.32
N GLY A 20 12.89 10.46 -3.77
CA GLY A 20 12.96 11.72 -4.54
C GLY A 20 11.66 12.11 -5.27
N VAL A 21 10.65 11.25 -5.27
CA VAL A 21 9.31 11.54 -5.82
C VAL A 21 8.47 12.24 -4.76
N GLN A 22 7.78 13.30 -5.17
CA GLN A 22 6.78 14.02 -4.39
C GLN A 22 5.50 14.17 -5.21
N ARG A 23 4.37 13.64 -4.71
CA ARG A 23 3.09 13.62 -5.45
C ARG A 23 1.88 13.65 -4.52
N ASP A 24 0.85 14.33 -4.96
CA ASP A 24 -0.51 14.17 -4.44
C ASP A 24 -1.11 12.87 -4.97
N VAL A 25 -1.83 12.15 -4.12
CA VAL A 25 -2.42 10.84 -4.45
C VAL A 25 -3.84 10.72 -3.92
N ALA A 26 -4.64 9.92 -4.61
CA ALA A 26 -5.86 9.34 -4.05
C ALA A 26 -5.52 7.96 -3.46
N PHE A 27 -6.20 7.61 -2.36
CA PHE A 27 -6.15 6.31 -1.72
C PHE A 27 -7.36 5.49 -2.17
N GLU A 28 -7.12 4.44 -2.94
CA GLU A 28 -8.15 3.54 -3.45
C GLU A 28 -7.94 2.13 -2.91
N HIS A 29 -9.01 1.33 -2.83
CA HIS A 29 -8.85 -0.10 -2.58
C HIS A 29 -8.20 -0.76 -3.80
N ALA A 30 -7.16 -1.57 -3.56
CA ALA A 30 -6.57 -2.37 -4.62
C ALA A 30 -7.54 -3.48 -5.05
N ASN A 31 -7.51 -3.83 -6.32
CA ASN A 31 -8.27 -4.96 -6.82
C ASN A 31 -7.60 -6.28 -6.35
N HIS A 32 -8.43 -7.28 -6.02
CA HIS A 32 -7.98 -8.56 -5.48
C HIS A 32 -7.23 -9.43 -6.51
N ASP A 33 -7.41 -9.17 -7.81
CA ASP A 33 -6.65 -9.83 -8.88
C ASP A 33 -5.14 -9.55 -8.81
N LEU A 34 -4.73 -8.43 -8.19
CA LEU A 34 -3.32 -8.04 -8.01
C LEU A 34 -2.65 -8.72 -6.82
N GLU A 35 -3.39 -9.41 -5.94
CA GLU A 35 -2.84 -9.98 -4.69
C GLU A 35 -1.64 -10.89 -4.95
N GLY A 36 -1.72 -11.76 -5.96
CA GLY A 36 -0.63 -12.70 -6.28
C GLY A 36 0.66 -12.00 -6.71
N GLU A 37 0.55 -10.98 -7.55
CA GLU A 37 1.71 -10.19 -8.00
C GLU A 37 2.34 -9.40 -6.86
N ILE A 38 1.49 -8.78 -6.03
CA ILE A 38 1.92 -8.03 -4.84
C ILE A 38 2.64 -8.95 -3.85
N ASP A 39 2.11 -10.15 -3.61
CA ASP A 39 2.74 -11.17 -2.74
C ASP A 39 4.14 -11.55 -3.23
N VAL A 40 4.31 -11.81 -4.53
CA VAL A 40 5.60 -12.17 -5.14
C VAL A 40 6.58 -11.01 -5.01
N ALA A 41 6.14 -9.78 -5.32
CA ALA A 41 6.96 -8.58 -5.19
C ALA A 41 7.38 -8.33 -3.74
N TYR A 42 6.45 -8.47 -2.79
CA TYR A 42 6.71 -8.27 -1.36
C TYR A 42 7.71 -9.30 -0.83
N ARG A 43 7.52 -10.58 -1.17
CA ARG A 43 8.46 -11.66 -0.83
C ARG A 43 9.84 -11.41 -1.40
N THR A 44 9.93 -10.95 -2.65
CA THR A 44 11.21 -10.65 -3.30
C THR A 44 11.93 -9.50 -2.60
N LYS A 45 11.20 -8.41 -2.29
CA LYS A 45 11.73 -7.23 -1.60
C LYS A 45 12.23 -7.55 -0.20
N TYR A 46 11.46 -8.33 0.56
CA TYR A 46 11.76 -8.65 1.96
C TYR A 46 12.33 -10.06 2.16
N ARG A 47 12.87 -10.68 1.11
CA ARG A 47 13.41 -12.06 1.16
C ARG A 47 14.42 -12.28 2.29
N ARG A 48 15.19 -11.23 2.63
CA ARG A 48 16.20 -11.26 3.70
C ARG A 48 15.59 -11.39 5.10
N TYR A 49 14.32 -11.02 5.26
CA TYR A 49 13.58 -11.04 6.52
C TYR A 49 12.52 -12.15 6.55
N ALA A 50 12.75 -13.24 5.81
CA ALA A 50 11.85 -14.37 5.75
C ALA A 50 11.55 -14.92 7.16
N GLY A 51 10.28 -15.26 7.41
CA GLY A 51 9.79 -15.69 8.73
C GLY A 51 8.54 -14.92 9.16
N LYS A 52 8.46 -14.55 10.44
CA LYS A 52 7.27 -13.96 11.09
C LYS A 52 6.67 -12.76 10.35
N ILE A 53 7.50 -11.92 9.70
CA ILE A 53 7.05 -10.72 8.98
C ILE A 53 6.26 -11.07 7.71
N LEU A 54 6.76 -12.01 6.90
CA LEU A 54 6.03 -12.44 5.70
C LEU A 54 4.71 -13.12 6.08
N ASN A 55 4.71 -13.88 7.18
CA ASN A 55 3.51 -14.57 7.65
C ASN A 55 2.47 -13.62 8.25
N SER A 56 2.85 -12.45 8.76
CA SER A 56 1.90 -11.48 9.30
C SER A 56 1.32 -10.53 8.24
N VAL A 57 2.04 -10.28 7.14
CA VAL A 57 1.65 -9.29 6.12
C VAL A 57 0.95 -9.92 4.92
N LEU A 58 1.12 -11.22 4.69
CA LEU A 58 0.52 -11.94 3.56
C LEU A 58 -0.71 -12.76 3.97
N THR A 59 -1.38 -12.39 5.06
CA THR A 59 -2.64 -13.00 5.50
C THR A 59 -3.82 -12.44 4.69
N PRO A 60 -4.94 -13.17 4.57
CA PRO A 60 -6.14 -12.64 3.91
C PRO A 60 -6.65 -11.32 4.50
N GLU A 61 -6.56 -11.17 5.83
CA GLU A 61 -6.93 -9.92 6.51
C GLU A 61 -5.99 -8.77 6.13
N ALA A 62 -4.68 -8.99 6.08
CA ALA A 62 -3.75 -7.96 5.64
C ALA A 62 -3.99 -7.58 4.17
N ARG A 63 -4.26 -8.56 3.31
CA ARG A 63 -4.54 -8.32 1.89
C ARG A 63 -5.80 -7.48 1.66
N SER A 64 -6.86 -7.69 2.45
CA SER A 64 -8.09 -6.88 2.33
C SER A 64 -7.89 -5.40 2.64
N THR A 65 -6.78 -5.05 3.31
CA THR A 65 -6.40 -3.67 3.64
C THR A 65 -5.47 -3.03 2.61
N THR A 66 -5.21 -3.67 1.47
CA THR A 66 -4.29 -3.14 0.46
C THR A 66 -4.82 -1.86 -0.18
N ILE A 67 -4.03 -0.79 -0.07
CA ILE A 67 -4.35 0.53 -0.64
C ILE A 67 -3.50 0.75 -1.89
N LYS A 68 -4.16 1.13 -2.98
CA LYS A 68 -3.55 1.64 -4.21
C LYS A 68 -3.38 3.15 -4.11
N LEU A 69 -2.20 3.64 -4.50
CA LEU A 69 -1.89 5.06 -4.59
C LEU A 69 -2.07 5.50 -6.05
N VAL A 70 -3.06 6.36 -6.31
CA VAL A 70 -3.33 6.87 -7.65
C VAL A 70 -2.87 8.33 -7.72
N PRO A 71 -1.87 8.67 -8.57
CA PRO A 71 -1.43 10.06 -8.71
C PRO A 71 -2.59 10.97 -9.08
N ARG A 72 -2.74 12.07 -8.35
CA ARG A 72 -3.66 13.13 -8.73
C ARG A 72 -2.91 14.12 -9.59
N SER A 73 -3.48 14.44 -10.75
CA SER A 73 -3.02 15.60 -11.51
C SER A 73 -3.42 16.83 -10.71
N THR A 74 -2.44 17.58 -10.20
CA THR A 74 -2.69 18.98 -9.87
C THR A 74 -2.98 19.63 -11.22
N GLY A 75 -4.24 20.00 -11.48
CA GLY A 75 -4.61 20.71 -12.70
C GLY A 75 -3.78 21.99 -12.87
N PRO A 76 -3.67 22.54 -14.09
CA PRO A 76 -2.98 23.81 -14.31
C PRO A 76 -3.56 24.95 -13.46
#